data_AF-A0A520Z6C7-F1
#
_entry.id   AF-A0A520Z6C7-F1
#
_cell.length_a   1.000
_cell.length_b   1.000
_cell.length_c   1.000
_cell.angle_alpha   90.00
_cell.angle_beta   90.00
_cell.angle_gamma   90.00
#
_symmetry.space_group_name_H-M   'P 1'
#
loop_
_entity.id
_entity.type
_entity.pdbx_description
1 polymer ?
#
loop_
_entity_poly.entity_id
_entity_poly.type
_entity_poly.pdbx_seq_one_letter_code
_entity_poly.pdbx_strand_id
1 'polypeptide(L)'
;MQFKHPELLYALLLLLIPIIIHLFQLRRFKETPFTNVAFLKEVTLQTRKSSQLKKWLTLITRLLLLACAVLAFAQPFTSKSDTFNQERETVLYLDNSFSMQAMGSKGELMKRAVQD
;
A
#
# COMPACT_ATOMS: atom_id res chain seq x y z
N MET A 1 -7.75 0.62 10.29
CA MET A 1 -7.70 0.03 8.93
C MET A 1 -6.58 -0.97 8.91
N GLN A 2 -6.88 -2.16 8.43
CA GLN A 2 -5.90 -3.23 8.22
C GLN A 2 -5.62 -3.33 6.73
N PHE A 3 -4.46 -3.84 6.36
CA PHE A 3 -4.08 -4.07 4.97
C PHE A 3 -3.89 -5.56 4.78
N LYS A 4 -4.39 -6.10 3.68
CA LYS A 4 -4.20 -7.52 3.34
C LYS A 4 -2.72 -7.82 3.01
N HIS A 5 -2.06 -6.83 2.41
CA HIS A 5 -0.68 -6.89 1.96
C HIS A 5 0.12 -5.71 2.53
N PRO A 6 0.44 -5.71 3.85
CA PRO A 6 1.15 -4.61 4.49
C PRO A 6 2.56 -4.37 3.92
N GLU A 7 3.21 -5.40 3.36
CA GLU A 7 4.52 -5.31 2.71
C GLU A 7 4.53 -4.34 1.52
N LEU A 8 3.41 -4.18 0.83
CA LEU A 8 3.30 -3.27 -0.31
C LEU A 8 3.38 -1.79 0.11
N LEU A 9 3.15 -1.47 1.39
CA LEU A 9 3.32 -0.10 1.89
C LEU A 9 4.79 0.36 1.80
N TYR A 10 5.76 -0.55 1.86
CA TYR A 10 7.17 -0.19 1.65
C TYR A 10 7.44 0.33 0.23
N ALA A 11 6.61 -0.03 -0.76
CA ALA A 11 6.71 0.51 -2.11
C ALA A 11 6.42 2.02 -2.17
N LEU A 12 5.80 2.62 -1.14
CA LEU A 12 5.68 4.08 -1.05
C LEU A 12 7.05 4.78 -1.01
N LEU A 13 8.10 4.11 -0.54
CA LEU A 13 9.46 4.64 -0.58
C LEU A 13 9.95 4.90 -2.01
N LEU A 14 9.43 4.15 -3.00
CA LEU A 14 9.75 4.35 -4.40
C LEU A 14 9.30 5.72 -4.93
N LEU A 15 8.33 6.36 -4.27
CA LEU A 15 7.89 7.74 -4.56
C LEU A 15 9.00 8.78 -4.33
N LEU A 16 10.05 8.44 -3.55
CA LEU A 16 11.21 9.32 -3.39
C LEU A 16 11.94 9.53 -4.71
N ILE A 17 11.94 8.56 -5.64
CA ILE A 17 12.65 8.67 -6.92
C ILE A 17 12.17 9.89 -7.73
N PRO A 18 10.87 10.06 -8.06
CA PRO A 18 10.41 11.23 -8.79
C PRO A 18 10.57 12.55 -8.01
N ILE A 19 10.53 12.51 -6.67
CA ILE A 19 10.78 13.69 -5.83
C ILE A 19 12.25 14.13 -5.97
N ILE A 20 13.18 13.18 -5.82
CA ILE A 20 14.62 13.42 -5.98
C ILE A 20 14.91 13.94 -7.39
N ILE A 21 14.41 13.28 -8.43
CA ILE A 21 14.58 13.75 -9.83
C ILE A 21 14.02 15.16 -10.04
N HIS A 22 12.96 15.55 -9.32
CA HIS A 22 12.41 16.90 -9.41
C HIS A 22 13.28 17.96 -8.70
N LEU A 23 13.79 17.64 -7.51
CA LEU A 23 14.69 18.52 -6.76
C LEU A 23 16.04 18.68 -7.49
N PHE A 24 16.60 17.58 -7.94
CA PHE A 24 17.83 17.55 -8.71
C PHE A 24 17.49 17.81 -10.16
N GLN A 25 17.51 19.08 -10.56
CA GLN A 25 17.39 19.51 -11.97
C GLN A 25 18.59 19.00 -12.78
N LEU A 26 18.61 17.70 -13.08
CA LEU A 26 19.69 16.95 -13.76
C LEU A 26 20.03 17.50 -15.15
N ARG A 27 19.19 18.41 -15.69
CA ARG A 27 19.42 19.10 -16.95
C ARG A 27 20.07 20.45 -16.71
N ARG A 28 21.37 20.56 -16.99
CA ARG A 28 22.06 21.85 -17.09
C ARG A 28 21.65 22.57 -18.37
N PHE A 29 21.29 23.84 -18.27
CA PHE A 29 21.03 24.68 -19.43
C PHE A 29 22.37 25.09 -20.05
N LYS A 30 22.52 24.92 -21.36
CA LYS A 30 23.70 25.40 -22.11
C LYS A 30 23.38 26.80 -22.62
N GLU A 31 24.12 27.79 -22.17
CA GLU A 31 23.94 29.17 -22.64
C GLU A 31 24.54 29.33 -24.04
N THR A 32 23.79 29.96 -24.94
CA THR A 32 24.22 30.30 -26.31
C THR A 32 24.14 31.81 -26.49
N PRO A 33 25.20 32.48 -26.98
CA PRO A 33 25.19 33.93 -27.18
C PRO A 33 24.17 34.32 -28.25
N PHE A 34 23.32 35.31 -27.95
CA PHE A 34 22.27 35.80 -28.85
C PHE A 34 22.28 37.33 -28.88
N THR A 35 22.16 37.92 -30.07
CA THR A 35 22.51 39.32 -30.36
C THR A 35 21.55 40.36 -29.75
N ASN A 36 20.30 40.00 -29.41
CA ASN A 36 19.37 40.90 -28.71
C ASN A 36 18.42 40.12 -27.77
N VAL A 37 18.61 40.25 -26.45
CA VAL A 37 17.87 39.49 -25.41
C VAL A 37 16.97 40.35 -24.52
N ALA A 38 16.93 41.67 -24.71
CA ALA A 38 16.21 42.57 -23.81
C ALA A 38 14.71 42.24 -23.72
N PHE A 39 14.06 42.04 -24.87
CA PHE A 39 12.63 41.71 -24.97
C PHE A 39 12.31 40.29 -24.45
N LEU A 40 13.20 39.32 -24.72
CA LEU A 40 13.04 37.93 -24.26
C LEU A 40 13.19 37.80 -22.74
N LYS A 41 14.03 38.62 -22.11
CA LYS A 41 14.29 38.59 -20.66
C LYS A 41 13.08 39.07 -19.85
N GLU A 42 12.31 40.02 -20.37
CA GLU A 42 11.06 40.49 -19.76
C GLU A 42 9.94 39.43 -19.80
N VAL A 43 9.74 38.77 -20.94
CA VAL A 43 8.72 37.72 -21.12
C VAL A 43 9.03 36.47 -20.29
N THR A 44 10.31 36.11 -20.17
CA THR A 44 10.75 34.94 -19.39
C THR A 44 10.54 35.13 -17.88
N LEU A 45 10.66 36.36 -17.36
CA LEU A 45 10.38 36.66 -15.94
C LEU A 45 8.90 36.43 -15.57
N GLN A 46 7.97 36.83 -16.45
CA GLN A 46 6.54 36.62 -16.22
C GLN A 46 6.14 35.13 -16.31
N THR A 47 6.67 34.40 -17.31
CA THR A 47 6.37 32.97 -17.51
C THR A 47 6.89 32.08 -16.37
N ARG A 48 8.01 32.46 -15.73
CA ARG A 48 8.66 31.64 -14.70
C ARG A 48 7.75 31.34 -13.50
N LYS A 49 6.97 32.30 -13.00
CA LYS A 49 6.11 32.09 -11.81
C LYS A 49 4.98 31.08 -12.08
N SER A 50 4.30 31.18 -13.21
CA SER A 50 3.23 30.23 -13.59
C SER A 50 3.77 28.82 -13.87
N SER A 51 4.95 28.74 -14.49
CA SER A 51 5.61 27.45 -14.78
C SER A 51 5.97 26.68 -13.50
N GLN A 52 6.38 27.36 -12.43
CA GLN A 52 6.68 26.71 -11.14
C GLN A 52 5.43 26.10 -10.50
N LEU A 53 4.31 26.83 -10.46
CA LEU A 53 3.04 26.31 -9.94
C LEU A 53 2.55 25.07 -10.71
N LYS A 54 2.60 25.13 -12.06
CA LYS A 54 2.26 23.98 -12.90
C LYS A 54 3.20 22.79 -12.67
N LYS A 55 4.49 23.04 -12.44
CA LYS A 55 5.47 21.99 -12.09
C LYS A 55 5.15 21.29 -10.77
N TRP A 56 4.82 22.04 -9.73
CA TRP A 56 4.43 21.44 -8.45
C TRP A 56 3.12 20.66 -8.56
N LEU A 57 2.14 21.21 -9.27
CA LEU A 57 0.86 20.54 -9.46
C LEU A 57 1.02 19.19 -10.19
N THR A 58 1.82 19.18 -11.27
CA THR A 58 2.12 17.96 -12.04
C THR A 58 2.93 16.93 -11.25
N LEU A 59 3.85 17.37 -10.39
CA LEU A 59 4.56 16.48 -9.48
C LEU A 59 3.59 15.82 -8.49
N ILE A 60 2.74 16.61 -7.83
CA ILE A 60 1.78 16.12 -6.85
C ILE A 60 0.81 15.12 -7.50
N THR A 61 0.31 15.40 -8.71
CA THR A 61 -0.59 14.46 -9.41
C THR A 61 0.11 13.16 -9.76
N ARG A 62 1.37 13.18 -10.21
CA ARG A 62 2.15 11.95 -10.46
C ARG A 62 2.34 11.13 -9.19
N LEU A 63 2.67 11.78 -8.08
CA LEU A 63 2.85 11.11 -6.79
C LEU A 63 1.54 10.52 -6.28
N LEU A 64 0.43 11.25 -6.37
CA LEU A 64 -0.89 10.77 -5.96
C LEU A 64 -1.32 9.56 -6.77
N LEU A 65 -1.13 9.57 -8.10
CA LEU A 65 -1.50 8.45 -8.95
C LEU A 65 -0.76 7.16 -8.52
N LEU A 66 0.55 7.26 -8.30
CA LEU A 66 1.36 6.14 -7.82
C LEU A 66 0.98 5.71 -6.40
N ALA A 67 0.74 6.66 -5.49
CA ALA A 67 0.31 6.36 -4.12
C ALA A 67 -1.06 5.65 -4.11
N CYS A 68 -2.02 6.12 -4.91
CA CYS A 68 -3.31 5.48 -5.08
C CYS A 68 -3.17 4.06 -5.66
N ALA A 69 -2.27 3.84 -6.62
CA ALA A 69 -2.00 2.50 -7.13
C ALA A 69 -1.46 1.58 -6.02
N VAL A 70 -0.46 2.03 -5.26
CA VAL A 70 0.10 1.25 -4.13
C VAL A 70 -0.98 0.92 -3.10
N LEU A 71 -1.81 1.91 -2.72
CA LEU A 71 -2.92 1.70 -1.79
C LEU A 71 -3.99 0.75 -2.34
N ALA A 72 -4.31 0.82 -3.62
CA ALA A 72 -5.26 -0.08 -4.27
C ALA A 72 -4.77 -1.54 -4.22
N PHE A 73 -3.48 -1.77 -4.44
CA PHE A 73 -2.89 -3.10 -4.33
C PHE A 73 -2.71 -3.57 -2.87
N ALA A 74 -2.50 -2.65 -1.91
CA ALA A 74 -2.43 -2.98 -0.48
C ALA A 74 -3.79 -3.44 0.09
N GLN A 75 -4.90 -3.19 -0.62
CA GLN A 75 -6.27 -3.57 -0.25
C GLN A 75 -6.61 -3.22 1.21
N PRO A 76 -6.79 -1.92 1.52
CA PRO A 76 -7.22 -1.49 2.85
C PRO A 76 -8.60 -2.05 3.14
N PHE A 77 -8.74 -2.72 4.28
CA PHE A 77 -10.01 -3.21 4.77
C PHE A 77 -10.26 -2.74 6.20
N THR A 78 -11.54 -2.66 6.55
CA THR A 78 -12.00 -2.39 7.90
C THR A 78 -12.67 -3.65 8.43
N SER A 79 -11.98 -4.40 9.29
CA SER A 79 -12.64 -5.48 10.02
C SER A 79 -13.57 -4.85 11.07
N LYS A 80 -14.86 -5.24 11.07
CA LYS A 80 -15.82 -4.86 12.12
C LYS A 80 -15.65 -5.69 13.40
N SER A 81 -14.84 -6.75 13.35
CA SER A 81 -14.55 -7.63 14.47
C SER A 81 -13.08 -7.56 14.84
N ASP A 82 -12.78 -7.45 16.14
CA ASP A 82 -11.45 -7.50 16.75
C ASP A 82 -10.78 -8.89 16.65
N THR A 83 -11.08 -9.63 15.57
CA THR A 83 -10.65 -11.02 15.33
C THR A 83 -9.15 -11.15 15.05
N PHE A 84 -8.46 -10.05 14.74
CA PHE A 84 -7.02 -10.09 14.48
C PHE A 84 -6.18 -10.30 15.75
N ASN A 85 -6.76 -10.01 16.93
CA ASN A 85 -6.11 -10.20 18.23
C ASN A 85 -6.90 -11.13 19.16
N GLN A 86 -7.91 -11.84 18.63
CA GLN A 86 -8.56 -12.90 19.38
C GLN A 86 -7.63 -14.11 19.41
N GLU A 87 -7.31 -14.56 20.63
CA GLU A 87 -6.73 -15.88 20.84
C GLU A 87 -7.55 -16.89 20.06
N ARG A 88 -6.88 -17.83 19.37
CA ARG A 88 -7.55 -18.89 18.62
C ARG A 88 -8.47 -19.66 19.57
N GLU A 89 -9.76 -19.35 19.53
CA GLU A 89 -10.77 -20.07 20.29
C GLU A 89 -10.92 -21.45 19.64
N THR A 90 -10.22 -22.44 20.20
CA THR A 90 -10.29 -23.82 19.73
C THR A 90 -11.54 -24.44 20.32
N VAL A 91 -12.62 -24.44 19.55
CA VAL A 91 -13.89 -25.06 19.98
C VAL A 91 -13.84 -26.54 19.62
N LEU A 92 -13.67 -27.39 20.64
CA LEU A 92 -13.72 -28.84 20.51
C LEU A 92 -15.17 -29.31 20.65
N TYR A 93 -15.75 -29.86 19.58
CA TYR A 93 -17.07 -30.47 19.62
C TYR A 93 -16.95 -31.96 19.94
N LEU A 94 -17.48 -32.37 21.10
CA LEU A 94 -17.57 -33.76 21.51
C LEU A 94 -19.03 -34.22 21.40
N ASP A 95 -19.30 -35.23 20.58
CA ASP A 95 -20.61 -35.88 20.51
C ASP A 95 -20.75 -36.89 21.65
N ASN A 96 -21.84 -36.79 22.42
CA ASN A 96 -22.19 -37.70 23.52
C ASN A 96 -23.45 -38.52 23.24
N SER A 97 -23.83 -38.65 21.97
CA SER A 97 -24.96 -39.48 21.55
C SER A 97 -24.80 -40.96 21.97
N PHE A 98 -25.92 -41.67 22.16
CA PHE A 98 -25.91 -43.09 22.54
C PHE A 98 -25.16 -43.99 21.54
N SER A 99 -25.07 -43.59 20.27
CA SER A 99 -24.27 -44.26 19.24
C SER A 99 -22.76 -44.26 19.57
N MET A 100 -22.27 -43.28 20.33
CA MET A 100 -20.86 -43.21 20.72
C MET A 100 -20.49 -44.22 21.81
N GLN A 101 -21.47 -44.87 22.44
CA GLN A 101 -21.28 -45.99 23.37
C GLN A 101 -21.21 -47.34 22.63
N ALA A 102 -21.40 -47.36 21.31
CA ALA A 102 -21.27 -48.58 20.53
C ALA A 102 -19.83 -49.11 20.57
N MET A 103 -19.68 -50.44 20.57
CA MET A 103 -18.38 -51.09 20.45
C MET A 103 -17.95 -51.09 18.97
N GLY A 104 -16.91 -50.33 18.66
CA GLY A 104 -16.22 -50.39 17.38
C GLY A 104 -15.12 -51.46 17.35
N SER A 105 -14.42 -51.55 16.23
CA SER A 105 -13.35 -52.55 16.01
C SER A 105 -12.17 -52.48 17.00
N LYS A 106 -12.03 -51.37 17.75
CA LYS A 106 -10.97 -51.15 18.75
C LYS A 106 -11.53 -50.73 20.12
N GLY A 107 -12.77 -51.09 20.43
CA GLY A 107 -13.44 -50.75 21.69
C GLY A 107 -14.47 -49.62 21.54
N GLU A 108 -14.91 -49.07 22.67
CA GLU A 108 -15.95 -48.03 22.75
C GLU A 108 -15.53 -46.76 22.00
N LEU A 109 -16.39 -46.28 21.08
CA LEU A 109 -16.07 -45.17 20.18
C LEU A 109 -15.77 -43.86 20.94
N MET A 110 -16.48 -43.60 22.04
CA MET A 110 -16.25 -42.43 22.89
C MET A 110 -14.87 -42.43 23.54
N LYS A 111 -14.39 -43.57 24.04
CA LYS A 111 -13.07 -43.67 24.68
C LYS A 111 -11.95 -43.40 23.70
N ARG A 112 -12.15 -43.80 22.44
CA ARG A 112 -11.20 -43.50 21.36
C ARG A 112 -11.17 -42.02 21.00
N ALA A 113 -12.33 -41.39 20.85
CA ALA A 113 -12.44 -39.98 20.48
C ALA A 113 -11.83 -39.02 21.53
N VAL A 114 -11.64 -39.48 22.77
CA VAL A 114 -11.01 -38.72 23.86
C VAL A 114 -9.49 -38.98 23.94
N GLN A 115 -9.00 -40.09 23.38
CA GLN A 115 -7.58 -40.50 23.45
C GLN A 115 -6.75 -40.14 22.20
N ASP A 116 -7.40 -40.03 21.03
CA ASP A 116 -6.81 -39.53 19.78
C ASP A 116 -6.82 -37.99 19.76
#